data_AF-A0A501QC59-F1
#
_entry.id   AF-A0A501QC59-F1
#
_cell.length_a   1.000
_cell.length_b   1.000
_cell.length_c   1.000
_cell.angle_alpha   90.00
_cell.angle_beta   90.00
_cell.angle_gamma   90.00
#
_symmetry.space_group_name_H-M   'P 1'
#
loop_
_entity.id
_entity.type
_entity.pdbx_description
1 polymer ?
#
loop_
_entity_poly.entity_id
_entity_poly.type
_entity_poly.pdbx_seq_one_letter_code
_entity_poly.pdbx_strand_id
1 'polypeptide(L)'
;MGIVIFPFILLAAIISIISMVSVIKSIPKRELKLEQVFLGFVLSAAIYFTIISCYVAIGSAWVLSTGFIIPIFMVFLPYFASKTLKTGNSKQIYWSKVLLVSISITAILATIYFEYAFNFFDYYGIEKTH
;
A
#
# COMPACT_ATOMS: atom_id res chain seq x y z
N MET A 1 2.27 -5.07 -21.82
CA MET A 1 1.94 -5.30 -20.39
C MET A 1 0.84 -4.38 -19.84
N GLY A 2 0.61 -3.18 -20.38
CA GLY A 2 -0.39 -2.24 -19.84
C GLY A 2 -1.83 -2.79 -19.70
N ILE A 3 -2.29 -3.59 -20.66
CA ILE A 3 -3.63 -4.23 -20.62
C ILE A 3 -3.77 -5.20 -19.44
N VAL A 4 -2.70 -5.91 -19.07
CA VAL A 4 -2.70 -6.87 -17.95
C VAL A 4 -2.55 -6.16 -16.60
N ILE A 5 -1.81 -5.05 -16.57
CA ILE A 5 -1.59 -4.24 -15.36
C ILE A 5 -2.87 -3.46 -14.97
N PHE A 6 -3.60 -2.95 -15.96
CA PHE A 6 -4.77 -2.11 -15.74
C PHE A 6 -5.82 -2.69 -14.76
N PRO A 7 -6.28 -3.95 -14.88
CA PRO A 7 -7.23 -4.51 -13.93
C PRO A 7 -6.69 -4.59 -12.50
N PHE A 8 -5.38 -4.80 -12.31
CA PHE A 8 -4.76 -4.82 -10.98
C PHE A 8 -4.74 -3.42 -10.36
N ILE A 9 -4.35 -2.41 -11.13
CA ILE A 9 -4.37 -1.02 -10.66
C ILE A 9 -5.80 -0.58 -10.35
N LEU A 10 -6.76 -0.90 -11.22
CA LEU A 10 -8.16 -0.55 -11.03
C LEU A 10 -8.74 -1.20 -9.75
N LEU A 11 -8.47 -2.49 -9.55
CA LEU A 11 -8.91 -3.20 -8.34
C LEU A 11 -8.25 -2.63 -7.09
N ALA A 12 -6.96 -2.29 -7.16
CA ALA A 12 -6.25 -1.65 -6.05
C ALA A 12 -6.82 -0.26 -5.74
N ALA A 13 -7.21 0.52 -6.76
CA ALA A 13 -7.88 1.79 -6.58
C ALA A 13 -9.24 1.62 -5.87
N ILE A 14 -10.05 0.66 -6.30
CA ILE A 14 -11.34 0.35 -5.65
C ILE A 14 -11.13 -0.03 -4.18
N ILE A 15 -10.19 -0.94 -3.89
CA ILE A 15 -9.89 -1.36 -2.52
C ILE A 15 -9.35 -0.21 -1.67
N SER A 16 -8.54 0.67 -2.27
CA SER A 16 -8.02 1.87 -1.60
C SER A 16 -9.14 2.82 -1.22
N ILE A 17 -10.09 3.08 -2.12
CA ILE A 17 -11.28 3.90 -1.84
C ILE A 17 -12.12 3.28 -0.72
N ILE A 18 -12.38 1.96 -0.77
CA ILE A 18 -13.13 1.26 0.28
C ILE A 18 -12.43 1.40 1.64
N SER A 19 -11.11 1.24 1.66
CA SER A 19 -10.30 1.36 2.88
C SER A 19 -10.34 2.79 3.44
N MET A 20 -10.19 3.78 2.57
CA MET A 20 -10.27 5.20 2.93
C MET A 20 -11.64 5.57 3.49
N VAL A 21 -12.73 5.13 2.85
CA VAL A 21 -14.09 5.34 3.36
C VAL A 21 -14.28 4.68 4.73
N SER A 22 -13.73 3.48 4.94
CA SER A 22 -13.77 2.81 6.24
C SER A 22 -13.03 3.59 7.32
N VAL A 23 -11.84 4.11 7.01
CA VAL A 23 -11.03 4.91 7.94
C VAL A 23 -11.78 6.21 8.30
N ILE A 24 -12.27 6.95 7.30
CA ILE A 24 -13.03 8.19 7.51
C ILE A 24 -14.26 7.96 8.39
N LYS A 25 -15.02 6.87 8.15
CA LYS A 25 -16.20 6.51 8.95
C LYS A 25 -15.86 6.13 10.41
N SER A 26 -14.66 5.64 10.68
CA SER A 26 -14.21 5.28 12.03
C SER A 26 -13.70 6.46 12.86
N ILE A 27 -13.34 7.59 12.24
CA ILE A 27 -12.90 8.81 12.92
C ILE A 27 -13.99 9.39 13.85
N PRO A 28 -15.23 9.71 13.39
CA PRO A 28 -16.23 10.31 14.26
C PRO A 28 -16.68 9.37 15.40
N LYS A 29 -16.53 8.06 15.21
CA LYS A 29 -16.84 7.04 16.21
C LYS A 29 -15.76 6.86 17.28
N ARG A 30 -14.64 7.59 17.18
CA ARG A 30 -13.44 7.44 18.03
C ARG A 30 -12.92 6.00 18.10
N GLU A 31 -13.22 5.20 17.08
CA GLU A 31 -12.74 3.82 16.98
C GLU A 31 -11.26 3.76 16.61
N LEU A 32 -10.72 4.86 16.09
CA LEU A 32 -9.39 4.96 15.53
C LEU A 32 -8.55 5.89 16.39
N LYS A 33 -7.46 5.36 16.96
CA LYS A 33 -6.53 6.13 17.81
C LYS A 33 -5.46 6.79 16.94
N LEU A 34 -4.95 7.94 17.38
CA LEU A 34 -3.86 8.65 16.68
C LEU A 34 -2.61 7.77 16.50
N GLU A 35 -2.29 6.95 17.50
CA GLU A 35 -1.21 5.94 17.42
C GLU A 35 -1.37 5.00 16.23
N GLN A 36 -2.60 4.57 15.92
CA GLN A 36 -2.87 3.68 14.80
C GLN A 36 -2.66 4.38 13.45
N VAL A 37 -2.93 5.68 13.40
CA VAL A 37 -2.66 6.50 12.21
C VAL A 37 -1.17 6.62 11.98
N PHE A 38 -0.42 6.96 13.04
CA PHE A 38 1.03 7.08 12.98
C PHE A 38 1.69 5.75 12.61
N LEU A 39 1.29 4.64 13.23
CA LEU A 39 1.79 3.32 12.87
C LEU A 39 1.40 2.92 11.44
N GLY A 40 0.21 3.30 10.98
CA GLY A 40 -0.20 3.06 9.59
C GLY A 40 0.68 3.82 8.59
N PHE A 41 1.06 5.05 8.93
CA PHE A 41 2.01 5.85 8.14
C PHE A 41 3.39 5.19 8.10
N VAL A 42 3.94 4.86 9.28
CA VAL A 42 5.25 4.20 9.41
C VAL A 42 5.26 2.87 8.66
N LEU A 43 4.19 2.08 8.74
CA LEU A 43 4.08 0.81 8.03
C LEU A 43 4.06 1.00 6.51
N SER A 44 3.27 1.95 5.99
CA SER A 44 3.23 2.27 4.56
C SER A 44 4.61 2.69 4.06
N ALA A 45 5.29 3.59 4.78
CA ALA A 45 6.64 4.03 4.45
C ALA A 45 7.65 2.86 4.51
N ALA A 46 7.60 2.03 5.55
CA ALA A 46 8.51 0.89 5.71
C ALA A 46 8.37 -0.12 4.57
N ILE A 47 7.14 -0.44 4.16
CA ILE A 47 6.89 -1.35 3.02
C ILE A 47 7.47 -0.72 1.74
N TYR A 48 7.20 0.56 1.50
CA TYR A 48 7.70 1.25 0.30
C TYR A 48 9.24 1.29 0.24
N PHE A 49 9.90 1.67 1.33
CA PHE A 49 11.37 1.67 1.40
C PHE A 49 11.96 0.27 1.27
N THR A 50 11.29 -0.76 1.80
CA THR A 50 11.71 -2.15 1.62
C THR A 50 11.64 -2.55 0.16
N ILE A 51 10.56 -2.19 -0.55
CA ILE A 51 10.43 -2.45 -1.99
C ILE A 51 11.58 -1.78 -2.74
N ILE A 52 11.80 -0.48 -2.55
CA ILE A 52 12.89 0.25 -3.22
C ILE A 52 14.25 -0.40 -2.92
N SER A 53 14.53 -0.67 -1.65
CA SER A 53 15.84 -1.21 -1.23
C SER A 53 16.11 -2.58 -1.86
N CYS A 54 15.09 -3.44 -1.95
CA CYS A 54 15.19 -4.71 -2.66
C CYS A 54 15.54 -4.52 -4.14
N TYR A 55 14.89 -3.55 -4.80
CA TYR A 55 15.18 -3.26 -6.21
C TYR A 55 16.56 -2.69 -6.45
N VAL A 56 16.99 -1.76 -5.60
CA VAL A 56 18.34 -1.17 -5.66
C VAL A 56 19.40 -2.24 -5.42
N ALA A 57 19.19 -3.16 -4.47
CA ALA A 57 20.13 -4.23 -4.16
C ALA A 57 20.22 -5.30 -5.26
N ILE A 58 19.11 -5.60 -5.93
CA ILE A 58 19.08 -6.57 -7.04
C ILE A 58 19.67 -5.97 -8.32
N GLY A 59 19.64 -4.64 -8.47
CA GLY A 59 20.20 -3.92 -9.62
C GLY A 59 19.44 -4.13 -10.93
N SER A 60 18.39 -4.96 -10.94
CA SER A 60 17.55 -5.23 -12.09
C SER A 60 16.07 -5.20 -11.70
N ALA A 61 15.26 -4.59 -12.56
CA ALA A 61 13.82 -4.63 -12.39
C ALA A 61 13.31 -6.06 -12.64
N TRP A 62 12.67 -6.68 -11.63
CA TRP A 62 11.86 -7.88 -11.82
C TRP A 62 10.91 -7.70 -13.00
N VAL A 63 10.55 -8.83 -13.63
CA VAL A 63 9.58 -8.91 -14.74
C VAL A 63 8.23 -8.24 -14.41
N LEU A 64 7.88 -8.13 -13.13
CA LEU A 64 6.68 -7.43 -12.66
C LEU A 64 6.98 -5.93 -12.48
N SER A 65 6.27 -5.10 -13.24
CA SER A 65 6.39 -3.63 -13.14
C SER A 65 5.97 -3.12 -11.75
N THR A 66 6.38 -1.87 -11.44
CA THR A 66 5.89 -1.12 -10.26
C THR A 66 4.37 -1.13 -10.14
N GLY A 67 3.67 -1.12 -11.30
CA GLY A 67 2.21 -1.22 -11.41
C GLY A 67 1.61 -2.55 -10.94
N PHE A 68 2.42 -3.58 -10.67
CA PHE A 68 1.99 -4.80 -9.98
C PHE A 68 2.35 -4.80 -8.51
N ILE A 69 3.57 -4.35 -8.20
CA ILE A 69 4.18 -4.55 -6.89
C ILE A 69 3.55 -3.65 -5.85
N ILE A 70 3.33 -2.38 -6.21
CA ILE A 70 2.68 -1.43 -5.30
C ILE A 70 1.25 -1.91 -4.99
N PRO A 71 0.39 -2.25 -5.98
CA PRO A 71 -0.90 -2.89 -5.71
C PRO A 71 -0.84 -4.14 -4.83
N ILE A 72 0.09 -5.07 -5.09
CA ILE A 72 0.14 -6.33 -4.35
C ILE A 72 0.57 -6.10 -2.90
N PHE A 73 1.72 -5.46 -2.69
CA PHE A 73 2.36 -5.39 -1.38
C PHE A 73 1.82 -4.26 -0.49
N MET A 74 1.37 -3.16 -1.08
CA MET A 74 0.91 -2.00 -0.32
C MET A 74 -0.62 -1.87 -0.26
N VAL A 75 -1.37 -2.62 -1.08
CA VAL A 75 -2.84 -2.59 -1.10
C VAL A 75 -3.45 -3.96 -0.83
N PHE A 76 -3.26 -4.95 -1.70
CA PHE A 76 -3.96 -6.24 -1.61
C PHE A 76 -3.57 -7.03 -0.36
N LEU A 77 -2.26 -7.24 -0.14
CA LEU A 77 -1.79 -8.02 1.00
C LEU A 77 -2.21 -7.39 2.34
N PRO A 78 -2.00 -6.08 2.58
CA PRO A 78 -2.52 -5.42 3.78
C PRO A 78 -4.05 -5.48 3.89
N TYR A 79 -4.78 -5.41 2.77
CA TYR A 79 -6.24 -5.45 2.79
C TYR A 79 -6.76 -6.82 3.23
N PHE A 80 -6.29 -7.90 2.61
CA PHE A 80 -6.70 -9.25 2.99
C PHE A 80 -6.25 -9.60 4.42
N ALA A 81 -5.04 -9.17 4.81
CA ALA A 81 -4.58 -9.27 6.20
C ALA A 81 -5.50 -8.50 7.16
N SER A 82 -5.95 -7.29 6.80
CA SER A 82 -6.88 -6.53 7.64
C SER A 82 -8.21 -7.26 7.84
N LYS A 83 -8.73 -7.94 6.80
CA LYS A 83 -10.00 -8.66 6.87
C LYS A 83 -9.93 -9.87 7.78
N THR A 84 -8.85 -10.66 7.67
CA THR A 84 -8.63 -11.82 8.53
C THR A 84 -8.42 -11.43 9.99
N LEU A 85 -7.76 -10.30 10.25
CA LEU A 85 -7.52 -9.81 11.61
C LEU A 85 -8.74 -9.14 12.26
N LYS A 86 -9.77 -8.77 11.49
CA LYS A 86 -10.95 -8.05 12.01
C LYS A 86 -11.84 -8.91 12.91
N THR A 87 -11.82 -10.23 12.75
CA THR A 87 -12.63 -11.19 13.54
C THR A 87 -11.88 -11.74 14.76
N GLY A 88 -10.68 -11.25 15.02
CA GLY A 88 -9.79 -11.73 16.06
C GLY A 88 -9.98 -11.07 17.42
N ASN A 89 -8.97 -11.22 18.28
CA ASN A 89 -8.89 -10.56 19.57
C ASN A 89 -8.65 -9.03 19.45
N SER A 90 -8.67 -8.31 20.56
CA SER A 90 -8.47 -6.85 20.59
C SER A 90 -7.18 -6.38 19.91
N LYS A 91 -6.09 -7.15 20.03
CA LYS A 91 -4.81 -6.86 19.37
C LYS A 91 -4.89 -7.06 17.86
N GLN A 92 -5.58 -8.09 17.39
CA GLN A 92 -5.80 -8.32 15.95
C GLN A 92 -6.67 -7.22 15.34
N ILE A 93 -7.74 -6.82 16.02
CA ILE A 93 -8.59 -5.69 15.60
C ILE A 93 -7.77 -4.39 15.54
N TYR A 94 -6.86 -4.16 16.49
CA TYR A 94 -5.95 -3.03 16.45
C TYR A 94 -5.10 -3.02 15.17
N TRP A 95 -4.45 -4.13 14.83
CA TRP A 95 -3.62 -4.24 13.62
C TRP A 95 -4.43 -4.17 12.33
N SER A 96 -5.64 -4.70 12.32
CA SER A 96 -6.57 -4.55 11.20
C SER A 96 -6.81 -3.07 10.85
N LYS A 97 -7.00 -2.22 11.87
CA LYS A 97 -7.15 -0.77 11.68
C LYS A 97 -5.86 -0.11 11.16
N VAL A 98 -4.71 -0.47 11.73
CA VAL A 98 -3.39 0.03 11.27
C VAL A 98 -3.18 -0.28 9.78
N LEU A 99 -3.50 -1.50 9.34
CA LEU A 99 -3.39 -1.90 7.94
C LEU A 99 -4.32 -1.10 7.01
N LEU A 100 -5.57 -0.88 7.42
CA LEU A 100 -6.52 -0.06 6.65
C LEU A 100 -6.05 1.39 6.52
N VAL A 101 -5.44 1.95 7.58
CA VAL A 101 -4.83 3.28 7.52
C VAL A 101 -3.62 3.27 6.59
N SER A 102 -2.75 2.27 6.69
CA SER A 102 -1.59 2.10 5.80
C SER A 102 -2.00 2.11 4.33
N ILE A 103 -3.05 1.37 3.95
CA ILE A 103 -3.58 1.36 2.57
C ILE A 103 -4.07 2.75 2.16
N SER A 104 -4.80 3.42 3.06
CA SER A 104 -5.36 4.75 2.79
C SER A 104 -4.25 5.79 2.58
N ILE A 105 -3.18 5.72 3.37
CA ILE A 105 -1.99 6.57 3.22
C ILE A 105 -1.27 6.26 1.93
N THR A 106 -1.07 4.98 1.60
CA THR A 106 -0.50 4.58 0.29
C THR A 106 -1.29 5.19 -0.85
N ALA A 107 -2.62 5.16 -0.80
CA ALA A 107 -3.48 5.71 -1.85
C ALA A 107 -3.33 7.23 -1.99
N ILE A 108 -3.28 7.96 -0.87
CA ILE A 108 -3.04 9.41 -0.85
C ILE A 108 -1.67 9.72 -1.47
N LEU A 109 -0.62 9.05 -0.99
CA LEU A 109 0.75 9.27 -1.46
C LEU A 109 0.90 8.91 -2.93
N ALA A 110 0.33 7.80 -3.38
CA ALA A 110 0.35 7.38 -4.78
C ALA A 110 -0.42 8.33 -5.71
N THR A 111 -1.43 9.03 -5.19
CA THR A 111 -2.19 10.04 -5.95
C THR A 111 -1.44 11.37 -6.04
N ILE A 112 -0.85 11.83 -4.93
CA ILE A 112 -0.14 13.12 -4.86
C ILE A 112 1.26 13.01 -5.50
N TYR A 113 1.95 11.90 -5.26
CA TYR A 113 3.33 11.65 -5.67
C TYR A 113 3.40 10.46 -6.64
N PHE A 114 2.54 10.47 -7.67
CA PHE A 114 2.43 9.38 -8.64
C PHE A 114 3.78 8.97 -9.25
N GLU A 115 4.61 9.95 -9.62
CA GLU A 115 5.93 9.68 -10.20
C GLU A 115 6.84 8.92 -9.24
N TYR A 116 6.86 9.28 -7.96
CA TYR A 116 7.65 8.56 -6.96
C TYR A 116 7.04 7.20 -6.65
N ALA A 117 5.71 7.07 -6.62
CA ALA A 117 5.06 5.81 -6.30
C ALA A 117 5.24 4.76 -7.42
N PHE A 118 5.12 5.16 -8.69
CA PHE A 118 5.07 4.23 -9.82
C PHE A 118 6.26 4.32 -10.78
N ASN A 119 7.02 5.42 -10.82
CA ASN A 119 8.18 5.57 -11.70
C ASN A 119 9.51 5.62 -10.92
N PHE A 120 9.56 5.02 -9.73
CA PHE A 120 10.78 5.04 -8.90
C PHE A 120 11.98 4.36 -9.57
N PHE A 121 11.79 3.41 -10.49
CA PHE A 121 12.91 2.82 -11.25
C PHE A 121 13.70 3.88 -12.02
N ASP A 122 12.99 4.83 -12.66
CA ASP A 122 13.62 5.89 -13.44
C ASP A 122 14.30 6.92 -12.54
N TYR A 123 13.73 7.19 -11.36
CA TYR A 123 14.32 8.11 -10.37
C TYR A 123 15.57 7.55 -9.66
N TYR A 124 15.60 6.24 -9.39
CA TYR A 124 16.72 5.59 -8.71
C TYR A 124 17.73 4.92 -9.67
N GLY A 125 17.58 5.12 -10.98
CA GLY A 125 18.52 4.61 -11.98
C GLY A 125 18.55 3.08 -12.07
N ILE A 126 17.43 2.42 -11.80
CA ILE A 126 17.35 0.95 -11.77
C ILE A 126 17.17 0.45 -13.20
N GLU A 127 18.13 -0.32 -13.70
CA GLU A 127 18.10 -0.85 -15.06
C GLU A 127 16.88 -1.77 -15.25
N LYS A 128 16.04 -1.43 -16.23
CA LYS A 128 14.91 -2.27 -16.63
C LYS A 128 15.48 -3.38 -17.51
N THR A 129 15.60 -4.58 -16.96
CA THR A 129 15.92 -5.78 -17.75
C THR A 129 14.82 -5.97 -18.81
N HIS A 130 15.18 -5.75 -20.08
CA HIS A 130 14.32 -5.88 -21.25
C HIS A 130 14.02 -7.34 -21.58
#